data_AF-A0A1Y3QDN9-F1
#
_entry.id   AF-A0A1Y3QDN9-F1
#
_cell.length_a   1.000
_cell.length_b   1.000
_cell.length_c   1.000
_cell.angle_alpha   90.00
_cell.angle_beta   90.00
_cell.angle_gamma   90.00
#
_symmetry.space_group_name_H-M   'P 1'
#
loop_
_entity.id
_entity.type
_entity.pdbx_description
1 polymer ?
#
loop_
_entity_poly.entity_id
_entity_poly.type
_entity_poly.pdbx_seq_one_letter_code
_entity_poly.pdbx_strand_id
1 'polypeptide(L)'
;MVRYENFDHIDDFAELEAIETELWDLEETNPDEAKKALLRLYKRMWKLRPGEIRFERSIAQLYLELGCDLKERQANYREARSYFEELIKMKEPVPVPIAHYRLGFIHYYEKRWMKAIKHFNRAISGMDPRKADPVEAWARLDESQLFKAHVRLAMAYKQRMKEVVRKARALYAGAVEREETNRPFHQELDLEIGFEEEEEKPYACDDGSQSKLLNGAEFDRIRRLENAVVFDDTGSAKYLHVSGVPHKVGQRMADLLRFLLKNRSRPVASSELRNRLRIDQPEVTIKHLRDFLQDCGLDSTTVATVRGQGYRCTHPCTYWVCDRNDPVRWLEG
;
A
#
# COMPACT_ATOMS: atom_id res chain seq x y z
N MET A 1 0.75 -10.07 -34.35
CA MET A 1 1.06 -9.28 -33.14
C MET A 1 2.29 -9.84 -32.39
N VAL A 2 3.27 -10.43 -33.10
CA VAL A 2 4.45 -11.15 -32.53
C VAL A 2 5.78 -10.54 -33.01
N ARG A 3 5.74 -9.52 -33.89
CA ARG A 3 6.91 -9.09 -34.70
C ARG A 3 8.07 -8.49 -33.87
N TYR A 4 7.81 -7.97 -32.67
CA TYR A 4 8.81 -7.22 -31.89
C TYR A 4 9.07 -7.79 -30.48
N GLU A 5 8.78 -9.07 -30.26
CA GLU A 5 8.96 -9.70 -28.95
C GLU A 5 10.42 -10.10 -28.66
N ASN A 6 11.22 -10.39 -29.69
CA ASN A 6 12.60 -10.84 -29.53
C ASN A 6 13.47 -10.51 -30.75
N PHE A 7 14.69 -10.00 -30.53
CA PHE A 7 15.69 -9.68 -31.55
C PHE A 7 16.98 -10.49 -31.42
N ASP A 8 17.04 -11.46 -30.50
CA ASP A 8 18.26 -12.24 -30.20
C ASP A 8 18.77 -13.09 -31.38
N HIS A 9 17.95 -13.30 -32.41
CA HIS A 9 18.27 -14.07 -33.60
C HIS A 9 18.84 -13.22 -34.75
N ILE A 10 18.82 -11.89 -34.63
CA ILE A 10 19.30 -10.98 -35.67
C ILE A 10 20.70 -10.50 -35.27
N ASP A 11 21.70 -10.84 -36.07
CA ASP A 11 23.09 -10.37 -35.93
C ASP A 11 23.44 -9.26 -36.95
N ASP A 12 22.65 -9.10 -38.01
CA ASP A 12 22.85 -8.04 -39.00
C ASP A 12 22.43 -6.69 -38.40
N PHE A 13 23.41 -5.81 -38.23
CA PHE A 13 23.18 -4.50 -37.63
C PHE A 13 22.37 -3.56 -38.52
N ALA A 14 22.49 -3.67 -39.84
CA ALA A 14 21.72 -2.84 -40.77
C ALA A 14 20.22 -3.20 -40.71
N GLU A 15 19.92 -4.48 -40.51
CA GLU A 15 18.56 -4.96 -40.24
C GLU A 15 18.01 -4.38 -38.93
N LEU A 16 18.82 -4.35 -37.86
CA LEU A 16 18.42 -3.74 -36.58
C LEU A 16 18.18 -2.23 -36.68
N GLU A 17 18.96 -1.49 -37.48
CA GLU A 17 18.74 -0.05 -37.74
C GLU A 17 17.48 0.21 -38.57
N ALA A 18 17.15 -0.68 -39.52
CA ALA A 18 15.88 -0.62 -40.23
C ALA A 18 14.69 -0.84 -39.28
N ILE A 19 14.79 -1.81 -38.36
CA ILE A 19 13.77 -2.05 -37.33
C ILE A 19 13.65 -0.86 -36.37
N GLU A 20 14.75 -0.20 -36.00
CA GLU A 20 14.73 1.02 -35.19
C GLU A 20 13.82 2.08 -35.83
N THR A 21 13.96 2.28 -37.14
CA THR A 21 13.14 3.21 -37.92
C THR A 21 11.65 2.84 -37.88
N GLU A 22 11.31 1.55 -38.08
CA GLU A 22 9.92 1.08 -37.99
C GLU A 22 9.31 1.26 -36.58
N LEU A 23 10.12 1.17 -35.52
CA LEU A 23 9.66 1.33 -34.15
C LEU A 23 9.38 2.80 -33.79
N TRP A 24 10.05 3.76 -34.42
CA TRP A 24 9.72 5.18 -34.29
C TRP A 24 8.32 5.48 -34.85
N ASP A 25 7.96 4.89 -35.99
CA ASP A 25 6.61 4.99 -36.55
C ASP A 25 5.55 4.34 -35.63
N LEU A 26 5.90 3.22 -35.00
CA LEU A 26 5.03 2.56 -34.02
C LEU A 26 4.83 3.42 -32.77
N GLU A 27 5.82 4.20 -32.34
CA GLU A 27 5.71 5.04 -31.14
C GLU A 27 4.59 6.07 -31.25
N GLU A 28 4.32 6.59 -32.45
CA GLU A 28 3.23 7.53 -32.70
C GLU A 28 1.84 6.92 -32.46
N THR A 29 1.69 5.61 -32.69
CA THR A 29 0.40 4.92 -32.64
C THR A 29 0.23 4.03 -31.40
N ASN A 30 1.32 3.46 -30.88
CA ASN A 30 1.36 2.61 -29.69
C ASN A 30 2.66 2.82 -28.89
N PRO A 31 2.78 3.92 -28.12
CA PRO A 31 4.02 4.29 -27.45
C PRO A 31 4.48 3.27 -26.41
N ASP A 32 3.56 2.64 -25.69
CA ASP A 32 3.91 1.65 -24.65
C ASP A 32 4.53 0.39 -25.26
N GLU A 33 4.03 -0.08 -26.41
CA GLU A 33 4.59 -1.22 -27.13
C GLU A 33 5.93 -0.86 -27.78
N ALA A 34 6.00 0.30 -28.42
CA ALA A 34 7.21 0.81 -29.07
C ALA A 34 8.37 0.93 -28.08
N LYS A 35 8.18 1.56 -26.91
CA LYS A 35 9.24 1.69 -25.89
C LYS A 35 9.77 0.35 -25.41
N LYS A 36 8.89 -0.64 -25.21
CA LYS A 36 9.29 -2.00 -24.81
C LYS A 36 10.08 -2.70 -25.91
N ALA A 37 9.68 -2.52 -27.17
CA ALA A 37 10.40 -3.04 -28.32
C ALA A 37 11.76 -2.35 -28.50
N LEU A 38 11.82 -1.02 -28.45
CA LEU A 38 13.06 -0.23 -28.51
C LEU A 38 14.05 -0.64 -27.41
N LEU A 39 13.57 -0.89 -26.19
CA LEU A 39 14.43 -1.36 -25.10
C LEU A 39 15.06 -2.72 -25.42
N ARG A 40 14.30 -3.66 -26.00
CA ARG A 40 14.82 -4.96 -26.43
C ARG A 40 15.81 -4.80 -27.60
N LEU A 41 15.48 -3.94 -28.55
CA LEU A 41 16.31 -3.65 -29.72
C LEU A 41 17.66 -3.06 -29.30
N TYR A 42 17.66 -1.99 -28.51
CA TYR A 42 18.91 -1.36 -28.07
C TYR A 42 19.75 -2.27 -27.19
N LYS A 43 19.15 -3.13 -26.35
CA LYS A 43 19.91 -4.17 -25.63
C LYS A 43 20.61 -5.13 -26.58
N ARG A 44 19.95 -5.52 -27.67
CA ARG A 44 20.55 -6.39 -28.69
C ARG A 44 21.68 -5.66 -29.43
N MET A 45 21.45 -4.43 -29.86
CA MET A 45 22.47 -3.61 -30.54
C MET A 45 23.69 -3.36 -29.63
N TRP A 46 23.47 -3.05 -28.36
CA TRP A 46 24.54 -2.90 -27.36
C TRP A 46 25.33 -4.19 -27.15
N LYS A 47 24.67 -5.36 -27.16
CA LYS A 47 25.34 -6.66 -27.08
C LYS A 47 26.26 -6.92 -28.29
N LEU A 48 25.85 -6.49 -29.49
CA LEU A 48 26.65 -6.63 -30.71
C LEU A 48 27.79 -5.61 -30.78
N ARG A 49 27.58 -4.40 -30.24
CA ARG A 49 28.55 -3.30 -30.22
C ARG A 49 28.68 -2.71 -28.81
N PRO A 50 29.35 -3.42 -27.89
CA PRO A 50 29.55 -2.94 -26.54
C PRO A 50 30.44 -1.69 -26.55
N GLY A 51 30.10 -0.70 -25.72
CA GLY A 51 30.81 0.58 -25.62
C GLY A 51 30.28 1.69 -26.54
N GLU A 52 29.28 1.42 -27.39
CA GLU A 52 28.52 2.49 -28.05
C GLU A 52 27.62 3.21 -27.04
N ILE A 53 28.09 4.36 -26.54
CA ILE A 53 27.41 5.19 -25.52
C ILE A 53 25.96 5.52 -25.89
N ARG A 54 25.65 5.64 -27.20
CA ARG A 54 24.27 5.93 -27.65
C ARG A 54 23.27 4.90 -27.15
N PHE A 55 23.62 3.61 -27.21
CA PHE A 55 22.69 2.54 -26.79
C PHE A 55 22.55 2.49 -25.28
N GLU A 56 23.65 2.68 -24.54
CA GLU A 56 23.62 2.74 -23.09
C GLU A 56 22.73 3.90 -22.61
N ARG A 57 22.88 5.09 -23.23
CA ARG A 57 22.02 6.24 -22.94
C ARG A 57 20.56 5.97 -23.28
N SER A 58 20.25 5.41 -24.46
CA SER A 58 18.87 5.10 -24.86
C SER A 58 18.23 4.04 -23.96
N ILE A 59 18.97 2.98 -23.61
CA ILE A 59 18.51 1.95 -22.66
C ILE A 59 18.19 2.58 -21.30
N ALA A 60 19.07 3.46 -20.81
CA ALA A 60 18.89 4.10 -19.52
C ALA A 60 17.67 5.03 -19.48
N GLN A 61 17.47 5.83 -20.54
CA GLN A 61 16.29 6.68 -20.70
C GLN A 61 15.00 5.86 -20.78
N LEU A 62 14.99 4.79 -21.58
CA LEU A 62 13.84 3.90 -21.69
C LEU A 62 13.50 3.21 -20.36
N TYR A 63 14.50 2.77 -19.60
CA TYR A 63 14.25 2.25 -18.25
C TYR A 63 13.60 3.29 -17.33
N LEU A 64 14.07 4.54 -17.38
CA LEU A 64 13.51 5.62 -16.57
C LEU A 64 12.05 5.91 -16.97
N GLU A 65 11.79 6.00 -18.28
CA GLU A 65 10.47 6.30 -18.82
C GLU A 65 9.47 5.18 -18.53
N LEU A 66 9.79 3.93 -18.86
CA LEU A 66 8.94 2.77 -18.58
C LEU A 66 8.63 2.66 -17.08
N GLY A 67 9.64 2.91 -16.23
CA GLY A 67 9.45 2.95 -14.79
C GLY A 67 8.51 4.08 -14.34
N CYS A 68 8.62 5.27 -14.94
CA CYS A 68 7.73 6.40 -14.64
C CYS A 68 6.30 6.14 -15.10
N ASP A 69 6.11 5.66 -16.33
CA ASP A 69 4.79 5.37 -16.91
C ASP A 69 4.04 4.32 -16.08
N LEU A 70 4.71 3.24 -15.67
CA LEU A 70 4.11 2.21 -14.82
C LEU A 70 3.71 2.71 -13.43
N LYS A 71 4.53 3.58 -12.83
CA LYS A 71 4.26 4.14 -11.50
C LYS A 71 3.13 5.17 -11.54
N GLU A 72 3.10 6.04 -12.56
CA GLU A 72 2.17 7.19 -12.61
C GLU A 72 0.83 6.85 -13.26
N ARG A 73 0.82 5.99 -14.29
CA ARG A 73 -0.40 5.67 -15.05
C ARG A 73 -1.06 4.36 -14.63
N GLN A 74 -0.26 3.38 -14.21
CA GLN A 74 -0.74 2.01 -13.97
C GLN A 74 -0.70 1.58 -12.50
N ALA A 75 -0.18 2.43 -11.60
CA ALA A 75 0.08 2.12 -10.19
C ALA A 75 0.83 0.78 -9.96
N ASN A 76 1.61 0.33 -10.95
CA ASN A 76 2.32 -0.94 -10.92
C ASN A 76 3.72 -0.75 -10.33
N TYR A 77 3.77 -0.54 -9.01
CA TYR A 77 5.01 -0.26 -8.28
C TYR A 77 6.04 -1.40 -8.35
N ARG A 78 5.59 -2.65 -8.54
CA ARG A 78 6.48 -3.82 -8.60
C ARG A 78 7.33 -3.81 -9.87
N GLU A 79 6.68 -3.61 -11.01
CA GLU A 79 7.36 -3.59 -12.30
C GLU A 79 8.15 -2.29 -12.50
N ALA A 80 7.60 -1.14 -12.07
CA ALA A 80 8.33 0.13 -12.05
C ALA A 80 9.65 0.03 -11.26
N ARG A 81 9.62 -0.63 -10.10
CA ARG A 81 10.83 -0.89 -9.30
C ARG A 81 11.86 -1.68 -10.09
N SER A 82 11.45 -2.70 -10.84
CA SER A 82 12.37 -3.52 -11.64
C SER A 82 13.15 -2.68 -12.65
N TYR A 83 12.47 -1.76 -13.36
CA TYR A 83 13.14 -0.89 -14.32
C TYR A 83 14.13 0.07 -13.66
N PHE A 84 13.76 0.69 -12.53
CA PHE A 84 14.69 1.56 -11.81
C PHE A 84 15.87 0.77 -11.20
N GLU A 85 15.65 -0.47 -10.75
CA GLU A 85 16.71 -1.34 -10.25
C GLU A 85 17.68 -1.76 -11.35
N GLU A 86 17.21 -2.05 -12.56
CA GLU A 86 18.06 -2.31 -13.72
C GLU A 86 18.85 -1.06 -14.14
N LEU A 87 18.20 0.11 -14.14
CA LEU A 87 18.83 1.38 -14.46
C LEU A 87 20.03 1.69 -13.55
N ILE A 88 19.88 1.54 -12.22
CA ILE A 88 20.99 1.83 -11.29
C ILE A 88 22.09 0.76 -11.26
N LYS A 89 21.90 -0.38 -11.94
CA LYS A 89 22.94 -1.41 -12.12
C LYS A 89 23.83 -1.13 -13.32
N MET A 90 23.40 -0.29 -14.24
CA MET A 90 24.21 0.11 -15.39
C MET A 90 25.47 0.82 -14.91
N LYS A 91 26.64 0.41 -15.42
CA LYS A 91 27.95 1.00 -15.06
C LYS A 91 28.14 2.38 -15.69
N GLU A 92 27.61 2.51 -16.89
CA GLU A 92 27.45 3.73 -17.70
C GLU A 92 26.02 3.65 -18.26
N PRO A 93 25.24 4.75 -18.32
CA PRO A 93 25.65 6.16 -18.27
C PRO A 93 25.86 6.70 -16.85
N VAL A 94 26.30 7.97 -16.78
CA VAL A 94 26.46 8.82 -15.59
C VAL A 94 25.40 8.62 -14.49
N PRO A 95 25.67 9.05 -13.24
CA PRO A 95 24.72 8.91 -12.13
C PRO A 95 23.30 9.34 -12.52
N VAL A 96 22.29 8.54 -12.14
CA VAL A 96 20.88 8.83 -12.38
C VAL A 96 20.13 9.13 -11.07
N PRO A 97 20.31 10.32 -10.47
CA PRO A 97 19.66 10.74 -9.23
C PRO A 97 18.15 10.50 -9.21
N ILE A 98 17.47 10.76 -10.33
CA ILE A 98 16.00 10.64 -10.40
C ILE A 98 15.54 9.19 -10.20
N ALA A 99 16.31 8.18 -10.65
CA ALA A 99 15.99 6.78 -10.40
C ALA A 99 16.05 6.44 -8.89
N HIS A 100 17.08 6.96 -8.20
CA HIS A 100 17.19 6.85 -6.75
C HIS A 100 16.03 7.56 -6.04
N TYR A 101 15.60 8.74 -6.51
CA TYR A 101 14.45 9.44 -5.97
C TYR A 101 13.16 8.60 -6.09
N ARG A 102 12.90 8.01 -7.25
CA ARG A 102 11.73 7.13 -7.47
C ARG A 102 11.76 5.89 -6.58
N LEU A 103 12.91 5.20 -6.49
CA LEU A 103 13.09 4.04 -5.61
C LEU A 103 12.92 4.40 -4.12
N GLY A 104 13.35 5.61 -3.73
CA GLY A 104 13.14 6.13 -2.38
C GLY A 104 11.66 6.18 -2.01
N PHE A 105 10.82 6.71 -2.90
CA PHE A 105 9.36 6.72 -2.72
C PHE A 105 8.75 5.32 -2.68
N ILE A 106 9.12 4.43 -3.60
CA ILE A 106 8.62 3.05 -3.60
C ILE A 106 8.90 2.38 -2.24
N HIS A 107 10.14 2.47 -1.75
CA HIS A 107 10.48 1.89 -0.45
C HIS A 107 9.85 2.62 0.73
N TYR A 108 9.62 3.92 0.62
CA TYR A 108 8.90 4.69 1.64
C TYR A 108 7.46 4.20 1.79
N TYR A 109 6.73 4.00 0.69
CA TYR A 109 5.38 3.45 0.71
C TYR A 109 5.33 1.99 1.18
N GLU A 110 6.36 1.20 0.85
CA GLU A 110 6.54 -0.16 1.38
C GLU A 110 6.95 -0.20 2.87
N LYS A 111 7.04 0.95 3.55
CA LYS A 111 7.51 1.09 4.94
C LYS A 111 8.92 0.52 5.19
N ARG A 112 9.74 0.43 4.13
CA ARG A 112 11.14 -0.04 4.18
C ARG A 112 12.07 1.15 4.43
N TRP A 113 11.99 1.72 5.63
CA TRP A 113 12.62 3.01 5.98
C TRP A 113 14.10 3.09 5.66
N MET A 114 14.90 2.07 6.01
CA MET A 114 16.34 2.06 5.72
C MET A 114 16.66 2.08 4.22
N LYS A 115 15.86 1.38 3.41
CA LYS A 115 16.04 1.42 1.94
C LYS A 115 15.61 2.79 1.40
N ALA A 116 14.49 3.33 1.87
CA ALA A 116 14.03 4.66 1.48
C ALA A 116 15.10 5.73 1.77
N ILE A 117 15.67 5.73 2.99
CA ILE A 117 16.77 6.61 3.41
C ILE A 117 17.97 6.47 2.47
N LYS A 118 18.44 5.24 2.20
CA LYS A 118 19.56 4.99 1.30
C LYS A 118 19.33 5.60 -0.08
N HIS A 119 18.15 5.41 -0.65
CA HIS A 119 17.82 5.87 -1.98
C HIS A 119 17.65 7.40 -2.04
N PHE A 120 16.95 8.02 -1.08
CA PHE A 120 16.85 9.48 -1.01
C PHE A 120 18.22 10.15 -0.82
N ASN A 121 19.07 9.61 0.05
CA ASN A 121 20.43 10.12 0.24
C ASN A 121 21.23 10.08 -1.06
N ARG A 122 21.13 9.00 -1.84
CA ARG A 122 21.82 8.90 -3.15
C ARG A 122 21.27 9.88 -4.17
N ALA A 123 19.95 10.09 -4.22
CA ALA A 123 19.33 11.08 -5.10
C ALA A 123 19.84 12.50 -4.78
N ILE A 124 19.73 12.92 -3.52
CA ILE A 124 20.19 14.25 -3.06
C ILE A 124 21.68 14.41 -3.28
N SER A 125 22.46 13.39 -2.91
CA SER A 125 23.91 13.37 -3.07
C SER A 125 24.35 13.50 -4.52
N GLY A 126 23.58 13.00 -5.49
CA GLY A 126 23.88 13.13 -6.90
C GLY A 126 23.54 14.50 -7.48
N MET A 127 22.90 15.38 -6.71
CA MET A 127 22.64 16.77 -7.08
C MET A 127 23.70 17.75 -6.54
N ASP A 128 24.73 17.28 -5.84
CA ASP A 128 25.81 18.14 -5.32
C ASP A 128 26.72 18.60 -6.48
N PRO A 129 26.75 19.91 -6.81
CA PRO A 129 27.53 20.44 -7.92
C PRO A 129 29.05 20.32 -7.71
N ARG A 130 29.51 19.98 -6.49
CA ARG A 130 30.92 19.78 -6.18
C ARG A 130 31.42 18.36 -6.49
N LYS A 131 30.55 17.45 -6.94
CA LYS A 131 30.94 16.10 -7.35
C LYS A 131 31.37 16.07 -8.80
N ALA A 132 32.36 15.21 -9.09
CA ALA A 132 33.13 15.21 -10.33
C ALA A 132 32.33 14.84 -11.59
N ASP A 133 31.22 14.11 -11.46
CA ASP A 133 30.49 13.61 -12.63
C ASP A 133 29.32 14.54 -13.00
N PRO A 134 29.31 15.14 -14.21
CA PRO A 134 28.18 15.93 -14.66
C PRO A 134 26.95 15.03 -14.85
N VAL A 135 25.90 15.25 -14.07
CA VAL A 135 24.62 14.58 -14.26
C VAL A 135 23.92 15.19 -15.48
N GLU A 136 23.46 14.36 -16.42
CA GLU A 136 22.69 14.84 -17.58
C GLU A 136 21.31 15.36 -17.18
N ALA A 137 20.76 16.31 -17.93
CA ALA A 137 19.50 16.99 -17.58
C ALA A 137 18.31 16.03 -17.36
N TRP A 138 18.19 14.98 -18.19
CA TRP A 138 17.13 13.96 -18.06
C TRP A 138 17.24 13.10 -16.79
N ALA A 139 18.44 13.03 -16.20
CA ALA A 139 18.77 12.22 -15.03
C ALA A 139 18.69 12.99 -13.70
N ARG A 140 18.61 14.34 -13.77
CA ARG A 140 18.55 15.25 -12.62
C ARG A 140 17.18 15.26 -11.95
N LEU A 141 17.17 15.66 -10.69
CA LEU A 141 15.94 16.11 -10.02
C LEU A 141 15.72 17.58 -10.35
N ASP A 142 14.46 17.96 -10.55
CA ASP A 142 14.03 19.36 -10.47
C ASP A 142 13.98 19.84 -9.00
N GLU A 143 13.80 21.15 -8.80
CA GLU A 143 13.75 21.76 -7.46
C GLU A 143 12.61 21.19 -6.59
N SER A 144 11.43 20.95 -7.17
CA SER A 144 10.28 20.37 -6.47
C SER A 144 10.58 18.94 -6.01
N GLN A 145 11.20 18.14 -6.86
CA GLN A 145 11.61 16.78 -6.57
C GLN A 145 12.69 16.74 -5.49
N LEU A 146 13.67 17.63 -5.55
CA LEU A 146 14.72 17.73 -4.54
C LEU A 146 14.13 18.10 -3.17
N PHE A 147 13.25 19.10 -3.12
CA PHE A 147 12.49 19.45 -1.91
C PHE A 147 11.72 18.25 -1.36
N LYS A 148 10.95 17.56 -2.22
CA LYS A 148 10.20 16.35 -1.85
C LYS A 148 11.11 15.24 -1.33
N ALA A 149 12.30 15.07 -1.92
CA ALA A 149 13.29 14.10 -1.47
C ALA A 149 13.75 14.39 -0.04
N HIS A 150 14.07 15.65 0.28
CA HIS A 150 14.44 16.07 1.63
C HIS A 150 13.32 15.86 2.65
N VAL A 151 12.09 16.25 2.31
CA VAL A 151 10.92 16.04 3.18
C VAL A 151 10.72 14.55 3.46
N ARG A 152 10.73 13.70 2.43
CA ARG A 152 10.54 12.25 2.62
C ARG A 152 11.71 11.59 3.33
N LEU A 153 12.94 12.06 3.12
CA LEU A 153 14.11 11.61 3.88
C LEU A 153 13.94 11.91 5.37
N ALA A 154 13.54 13.13 5.73
CA ALA A 154 13.27 13.52 7.12
C ALA A 154 12.16 12.66 7.74
N MET A 155 11.06 12.44 7.01
CA MET A 155 9.98 11.56 7.47
C MET A 155 10.46 10.11 7.65
N ALA A 156 11.29 9.59 6.74
CA ALA A 156 11.84 8.24 6.85
C ALA A 156 12.77 8.11 8.07
N TYR A 157 13.60 9.11 8.35
CA TYR A 157 14.39 9.16 9.59
C TYR A 157 13.52 9.21 10.83
N LYS A 158 12.44 10.02 10.84
CA LYS A 158 11.47 10.06 11.96
C LYS A 158 10.89 8.66 12.23
N GLN A 159 10.46 7.93 11.18
CA GLN A 159 9.92 6.58 11.35
C GLN A 159 10.98 5.58 11.81
N ARG A 160 12.21 5.68 11.27
CA ARG A 160 13.33 4.84 11.70
C ARG A 160 13.70 5.08 13.16
N MET A 161 13.72 6.34 13.59
CA MET A 161 13.94 6.74 14.97
C MET A 161 12.88 6.13 15.89
N LYS A 162 11.58 6.26 15.56
CA LYS A 162 10.48 5.61 16.27
C LYS A 162 10.71 4.11 16.46
N GLU A 163 11.11 3.41 15.40
CA GLU A 163 11.38 1.97 15.45
C GLU A 163 12.55 1.61 16.39
N VAL A 164 13.63 2.39 16.38
CA VAL A 164 14.82 2.17 17.22
C VAL A 164 14.51 2.45 18.69
N VAL A 165 13.82 3.55 19.00
CA VAL A 165 13.39 3.88 20.36
C VAL A 165 12.46 2.82 20.93
N ARG A 166 11.49 2.33 20.15
CA ARG A 166 10.61 1.25 20.59
C ARG A 166 11.39 -0.01 20.98
N LYS A 167 12.41 -0.36 20.18
CA LYS A 167 13.33 -1.48 20.48
C LYS A 167 14.13 -1.22 21.76
N ALA A 168 14.68 -0.01 21.92
CA ALA A 168 15.41 0.38 23.13
C ALA A 168 14.51 0.29 24.38
N ARG A 169 13.31 0.88 24.35
CA ARG A 169 12.33 0.81 25.44
C ARG A 169 11.96 -0.64 25.79
N ALA A 170 11.71 -1.48 24.78
CA ALA A 170 11.34 -2.87 24.99
C ALA A 170 12.42 -3.70 25.70
N LEU A 171 13.71 -3.41 25.48
CA LEU A 171 14.81 -4.11 26.15
C LEU A 171 14.83 -3.86 27.66
N TYR A 172 14.37 -2.70 28.12
CA TYR A 172 14.43 -2.31 29.53
C TYR A 172 13.08 -2.36 30.25
N ALA A 173 11.95 -2.43 29.55
CA ALA A 173 10.62 -2.60 30.16
C ALA A 173 10.48 -3.93 30.95
N GLY A 174 11.36 -4.91 30.71
CA GLY A 174 11.42 -6.18 31.43
C GLY A 174 12.58 -6.31 32.43
N ALA A 175 13.45 -5.30 32.54
CA ALA A 175 14.59 -5.31 33.46
C ALA A 175 14.13 -4.73 34.81
N VAL A 176 13.68 -5.62 35.71
CA VAL A 176 13.28 -5.27 37.09
C VAL A 176 14.47 -4.81 37.94
N GLU A 177 15.71 -4.84 37.44
CA GLU A 177 16.87 -4.29 38.13
C GLU A 177 17.49 -3.14 37.34
N ARG A 178 17.39 -1.95 37.94
CA ARG A 178 18.07 -0.73 37.54
C ARG A 178 19.58 -0.94 37.68
N GLU A 179 20.23 -1.43 36.64
CA GLU A 179 21.66 -1.18 36.46
C GLU A 179 21.87 0.34 36.41
N GLU A 180 22.39 0.90 37.50
CA GLU A 180 22.63 2.33 37.67
C GLU A 180 23.52 2.91 36.55
N THR A 181 24.31 2.06 35.91
CA THR A 181 25.16 2.35 34.75
C THR A 181 24.39 2.79 33.51
N ASN A 182 23.15 2.31 33.31
CA ASN A 182 22.33 2.65 32.14
C ASN A 182 21.43 3.87 32.38
N ARG A 183 21.36 4.39 33.62
CA ARG A 183 20.54 5.55 34.00
C ARG A 183 20.73 6.79 33.10
N PRO A 184 21.96 7.17 32.70
CA PRO A 184 22.16 8.31 31.80
C PRO A 184 21.47 8.12 30.44
N PHE A 185 21.53 6.91 29.86
CA PHE A 185 20.92 6.62 28.56
C PHE A 185 19.38 6.57 28.63
N HIS A 186 18.81 6.19 29.77
CA HIS A 186 17.37 6.30 30.00
C HIS A 186 16.91 7.77 29.98
N GLN A 187 17.67 8.64 30.66
CA GLN A 187 17.38 10.07 30.68
C GLN A 187 17.48 10.69 29.29
N GLU A 188 18.50 10.34 28.50
CA GLU A 188 18.65 10.77 27.10
C GLU A 188 17.45 10.32 26.24
N LEU A 189 17.03 9.05 26.37
CA LEU A 189 15.90 8.49 25.62
C LEU A 189 14.57 9.19 25.92
N ASP A 190 14.33 9.51 27.19
CA ASP A 190 13.06 10.07 27.66
C ASP A 190 12.99 11.59 27.50
N LEU A 191 14.12 12.31 27.69
CA LEU A 191 14.16 13.78 27.69
C LEU A 191 14.55 14.38 26.34
N GLU A 192 15.52 13.79 25.63
CA GLU A 192 16.08 14.38 24.40
C GLU A 192 15.42 13.83 23.14
N ILE A 193 15.17 12.52 23.14
CA ILE A 193 14.54 11.85 22.00
C ILE A 193 13.01 11.89 22.10
N GLY A 194 12.47 12.10 23.31
CA GLY A 194 11.05 12.02 23.65
C GLY A 194 10.09 12.50 22.56
N PHE A 195 9.50 11.56 21.83
CA PHE A 195 8.30 11.80 21.04
C PHE A 195 7.12 11.23 21.79
N GLU A 196 6.05 12.02 21.89
CA GLU A 196 4.73 11.49 22.18
C GLU A 196 4.45 10.43 21.10
N GLU A 197 4.34 9.17 21.54
CA GLU A 197 3.78 8.14 20.69
C GLU A 197 2.35 8.58 20.40
N GLU A 198 2.13 9.20 19.23
CA GLU A 198 0.79 9.27 18.65
C GLU A 198 0.25 7.85 18.69
N GLU A 199 -0.71 7.65 19.58
CA GLU A 199 -1.34 6.37 19.83
C GLU A 199 -1.82 5.79 18.50
N GLU A 200 -1.26 4.64 18.09
CA GLU A 200 -1.68 4.02 16.83
C GLU A 200 -3.13 3.56 16.98
N LYS A 201 -4.01 4.11 16.14
CA LYS A 201 -5.43 3.76 16.08
C LYS A 201 -5.78 3.04 14.77
N PRO A 202 -5.35 1.77 14.59
CA PRO A 202 -5.46 1.03 13.34
C PRO A 202 -6.86 0.49 13.08
N TYR A 203 -7.84 0.73 13.97
CA TYR A 203 -9.21 0.26 13.83
C TYR A 203 -10.18 1.42 13.71
N ALA A 204 -11.06 1.36 12.71
CA ALA A 204 -12.20 2.27 12.59
C ALA A 204 -13.46 1.50 12.96
N CYS A 205 -14.10 1.88 14.06
CA CYS A 205 -15.23 1.18 14.63
C CYS A 205 -16.43 2.11 14.75
N ASP A 206 -17.55 1.70 14.16
CA ASP A 206 -18.82 2.43 14.19
C ASP A 206 -19.78 1.79 15.20
N ASP A 207 -20.18 2.54 16.22
CA ASP A 207 -21.18 2.09 17.21
C ASP A 207 -22.65 2.34 16.75
N GLY A 208 -22.78 2.80 15.50
CA GLY A 208 -23.97 3.25 14.79
C GLY A 208 -24.53 4.59 15.28
N SER A 209 -23.81 5.28 16.17
CA SER A 209 -24.03 6.70 16.47
C SER A 209 -22.88 7.54 15.91
N GLN A 210 -21.64 7.05 16.05
CA GLN A 210 -20.45 7.71 15.57
C GLN A 210 -19.36 6.69 15.22
N SER A 211 -18.51 7.06 14.26
CA SER A 211 -17.27 6.35 13.97
C SER A 211 -16.17 6.78 14.94
N LYS A 212 -15.46 5.81 15.52
CA LYS A 212 -14.34 6.01 16.44
C LYS A 212 -13.10 5.32 15.91
N LEU A 213 -11.96 5.99 16.03
CA LEU A 213 -10.66 5.37 15.81
C LEU A 213 -10.19 4.76 17.13
N LEU A 214 -9.84 3.47 17.10
CA LEU A 214 -9.43 2.71 18.28
C LEU A 214 -8.02 2.15 18.12
N ASN A 215 -7.27 2.18 19.22
CA ASN A 215 -6.01 1.45 19.37
C ASN A 215 -6.25 -0.05 19.61
N GLY A 216 -5.18 -0.85 19.74
CA GLY A 216 -5.27 -2.28 20.03
C GLY A 216 -5.98 -2.63 21.34
N ALA A 217 -5.63 -1.98 22.44
CA ALA A 217 -6.23 -2.25 23.75
C ALA A 217 -7.71 -1.84 23.81
N GLU A 218 -8.09 -0.73 23.19
CA GLU A 218 -9.47 -0.28 23.03
C GLU A 218 -10.28 -1.26 22.21
N PHE A 219 -9.74 -1.73 21.09
CA PHE A 219 -10.39 -2.74 20.25
C PHE A 219 -10.57 -4.07 20.99
N ASP A 220 -9.56 -4.53 21.71
CA ASP A 220 -9.63 -5.73 22.54
C ASP A 220 -10.68 -5.62 23.65
N ARG A 221 -10.81 -4.43 24.26
CA ARG A 221 -11.83 -4.16 25.26
C ARG A 221 -13.24 -4.28 24.68
N ILE A 222 -13.52 -3.66 23.53
CA ILE A 222 -14.88 -3.71 22.96
C ILE A 222 -15.27 -5.13 22.54
N ARG A 223 -14.33 -5.93 22.03
CA ARG A 223 -14.58 -7.33 21.61
C ARG A 223 -14.90 -8.25 22.78
N ARG A 224 -14.61 -7.84 24.02
CA ARG A 224 -14.87 -8.58 25.26
C ARG A 224 -16.07 -8.06 26.05
N LEU A 225 -16.76 -7.04 25.55
CA LEU A 225 -17.94 -6.50 26.22
C LEU A 225 -19.05 -7.55 26.25
N GLU A 226 -19.59 -7.82 27.44
CA GLU A 226 -20.69 -8.76 27.63
C GLU A 226 -22.01 -8.25 27.05
N ASN A 227 -22.18 -6.92 27.00
CA ASN A 227 -23.38 -6.22 26.59
C ASN A 227 -23.29 -5.61 25.18
N ALA A 228 -22.37 -6.10 24.34
CA ALA A 228 -22.20 -5.61 22.98
C ALA A 228 -22.10 -6.76 21.96
N VAL A 229 -22.44 -6.44 20.72
CA VAL A 229 -22.20 -7.30 19.56
C VAL A 229 -21.20 -6.61 18.65
N VAL A 230 -20.03 -7.23 18.44
CA VAL A 230 -18.95 -6.62 17.65
C VAL A 230 -18.73 -7.44 16.39
N PHE A 231 -19.00 -6.83 15.24
CA PHE A 231 -18.63 -7.38 13.94
C PHE A 231 -17.20 -6.92 13.59
N ASP A 232 -16.26 -7.86 13.66
CA ASP A 232 -14.83 -7.69 13.37
C ASP A 232 -14.53 -8.07 11.92
N ASP A 233 -14.19 -7.06 11.13
CA ASP A 233 -13.74 -7.14 9.74
C ASP A 233 -12.36 -6.49 9.57
N THR A 234 -11.52 -6.65 10.59
CA THR A 234 -10.18 -6.06 10.61
C THR A 234 -9.14 -7.03 10.05
N GLY A 235 -9.49 -8.30 9.85
CA GLY A 235 -8.62 -9.37 9.37
C GLY A 235 -9.08 -10.02 8.06
N SER A 236 -8.36 -11.06 7.64
CA SER A 236 -8.77 -11.89 6.50
C SER A 236 -9.97 -12.79 6.82
N ALA A 237 -10.12 -13.18 8.08
CA ALA A 237 -11.31 -13.85 8.60
C ALA A 237 -12.21 -12.84 9.32
N LYS A 238 -13.52 -13.02 9.18
CA LYS A 238 -14.55 -12.18 9.77
C LYS A 238 -15.09 -12.84 11.02
N TYR A 239 -15.33 -12.07 12.07
CA TYR A 239 -15.89 -12.59 13.31
C TYR A 239 -17.07 -11.75 13.79
N LEU A 240 -18.02 -12.41 14.43
CA LEU A 240 -19.06 -11.78 15.23
C LEU A 240 -18.77 -12.13 16.69
N HIS A 241 -18.44 -11.14 17.51
CA HIS A 241 -18.28 -11.32 18.94
C HIS A 241 -19.63 -11.09 19.62
N VAL A 242 -20.13 -12.09 20.32
CA VAL A 242 -21.35 -12.00 21.14
C VAL A 242 -20.97 -12.29 22.58
N SER A 243 -21.20 -11.33 23.46
CA SER A 243 -20.82 -11.41 24.88
C SER A 243 -19.36 -11.85 25.08
N GLY A 244 -18.45 -11.31 24.29
CA GLY A 244 -17.02 -11.64 24.31
C GLY A 244 -16.60 -12.89 23.53
N VAL A 245 -17.55 -13.73 23.09
CA VAL A 245 -17.26 -15.00 22.41
C VAL A 245 -17.19 -14.79 20.89
N PRO A 246 -16.07 -15.15 20.22
CA PRO A 246 -15.93 -14.98 18.78
C PRO A 246 -16.61 -16.12 17.99
N HIS A 247 -17.44 -15.75 17.03
CA HIS A 247 -18.07 -16.66 16.07
C HIS A 247 -17.59 -16.33 14.65
N LYS A 248 -17.02 -17.30 13.94
CA LYS A 248 -16.50 -17.07 12.58
C LYS A 248 -17.66 -16.88 11.59
N VAL A 249 -17.58 -15.84 10.76
CA VAL A 249 -18.61 -15.50 9.77
C VAL A 249 -18.10 -15.75 8.36
N GLY A 250 -18.87 -16.45 7.53
CA GLY A 250 -18.55 -16.64 6.11
C GLY A 250 -18.74 -15.36 5.30
N GLN A 251 -18.00 -15.20 4.20
CA GLN A 251 -17.94 -13.93 3.43
C GLN A 251 -19.32 -13.38 3.01
N ARG A 252 -20.19 -14.21 2.41
CA ARG A 252 -21.54 -13.78 2.00
C ARG A 252 -22.40 -13.31 3.18
N MET A 253 -22.27 -13.97 4.33
CA MET A 253 -22.99 -13.61 5.56
C MET A 253 -22.44 -12.32 6.17
N ALA A 254 -21.12 -12.16 6.13
CA ALA A 254 -20.42 -10.96 6.58
C ALA A 254 -20.86 -9.72 5.79
N ASP A 255 -20.99 -9.82 4.47
CA ASP A 255 -21.44 -8.71 3.62
C ASP A 255 -22.89 -8.30 3.92
N LEU A 256 -23.77 -9.28 4.10
CA LEU A 256 -25.16 -9.04 4.50
C LEU A 256 -25.25 -8.42 5.89
N LEU A 257 -24.57 -8.99 6.89
CA LEU A 257 -24.59 -8.52 8.27
C LEU A 257 -24.06 -7.08 8.36
N ARG A 258 -22.92 -6.80 7.72
CA ARG A 258 -22.37 -5.45 7.59
C ARG A 258 -23.38 -4.47 7.01
N PHE A 259 -24.03 -4.85 5.91
CA PHE A 259 -24.98 -3.97 5.23
C PHE A 259 -26.19 -3.66 6.11
N LEU A 260 -26.74 -4.66 6.81
CA LEU A 260 -27.85 -4.48 7.74
C LEU A 260 -27.47 -3.61 8.95
N LEU A 261 -26.30 -3.84 9.55
CA LEU A 261 -25.82 -3.07 10.70
C LEU A 261 -25.58 -1.59 10.36
N LYS A 262 -24.97 -1.31 9.20
CA LYS A 262 -24.76 0.07 8.72
C LYS A 262 -26.07 0.79 8.36
N ASN A 263 -27.14 0.07 8.07
CA ASN A 263 -28.46 0.65 7.74
C ASN A 263 -29.48 0.49 8.89
N ARG A 264 -29.04 0.23 10.13
CA ARG A 264 -29.95 -0.10 11.26
C ARG A 264 -31.05 0.94 11.54
N SER A 265 -30.84 2.20 11.17
CA SER A 265 -31.82 3.28 11.37
C SER A 265 -33.08 3.14 10.51
N ARG A 266 -33.07 2.28 9.50
CA ARG A 266 -34.23 2.02 8.62
C ARG A 266 -34.33 0.55 8.22
N PRO A 267 -35.51 0.09 7.79
CA PRO A 267 -35.61 -1.20 7.10
C PRO A 267 -34.86 -1.18 5.75
N VAL A 268 -34.28 -2.32 5.41
CA VAL A 268 -33.58 -2.60 4.17
C VAL A 268 -34.47 -3.49 3.29
N ALA A 269 -34.84 -3.00 2.11
CA ALA A 269 -35.76 -3.71 1.22
C ALA A 269 -35.11 -4.94 0.55
N SER A 270 -35.90 -5.98 0.22
CA SER A 270 -35.42 -7.14 -0.55
C SER A 270 -34.80 -6.74 -1.90
N SER A 271 -35.28 -5.66 -2.53
CA SER A 271 -34.71 -5.12 -3.77
C SER A 271 -33.30 -4.56 -3.56
N GLU A 272 -33.02 -3.94 -2.42
CA GLU A 272 -31.67 -3.45 -2.08
C GLU A 272 -30.70 -4.62 -1.88
N LEU A 273 -31.16 -5.69 -1.20
CA LEU A 273 -30.36 -6.90 -1.02
C LEU A 273 -30.03 -7.59 -2.36
N ARG A 274 -31.00 -7.67 -3.27
CA ARG A 274 -30.78 -8.17 -4.64
C ARG A 274 -29.80 -7.29 -5.42
N ASN A 275 -30.04 -5.98 -5.46
CA ASN A 275 -29.29 -5.09 -6.35
C ASN A 275 -27.88 -4.78 -5.84
N ARG A 276 -27.72 -4.57 -4.53
CA ARG A 276 -26.43 -4.16 -3.95
C ARG A 276 -25.55 -5.31 -3.52
N LEU A 277 -26.15 -6.39 -3.00
CA LEU A 277 -25.41 -7.55 -2.50
C LEU A 277 -25.51 -8.78 -3.42
N ARG A 278 -26.27 -8.69 -4.54
CA ARG A 278 -26.48 -9.80 -5.49
C ARG A 278 -27.02 -11.05 -4.81
N ILE A 279 -27.96 -10.86 -3.87
CA ILE A 279 -28.62 -11.95 -3.15
C ILE A 279 -29.93 -12.31 -3.87
N ASP A 280 -29.94 -13.43 -4.59
CA ASP A 280 -31.09 -13.85 -5.41
C ASP A 280 -32.35 -14.14 -4.59
N GLN A 281 -32.18 -14.80 -3.43
CA GLN A 281 -33.24 -15.17 -2.50
C GLN A 281 -33.03 -14.50 -1.13
N PRO A 282 -33.38 -13.21 -0.98
CA PRO A 282 -33.22 -12.48 0.27
C PRO A 282 -33.88 -13.16 1.47
N GLU A 283 -35.08 -13.72 1.28
CA GLU A 283 -35.86 -14.35 2.33
C GLU A 283 -35.14 -15.57 2.93
N VAL A 284 -34.57 -16.42 2.06
CA VAL A 284 -33.79 -17.62 2.45
C VAL A 284 -32.48 -17.20 3.10
N THR A 285 -31.80 -16.21 2.53
CA THR A 285 -30.51 -15.75 3.06
C THR A 285 -30.67 -15.08 4.44
N ILE A 286 -31.75 -14.31 4.64
CA ILE A 286 -32.09 -13.73 5.93
C ILE A 286 -32.47 -14.82 6.94
N LYS A 287 -33.14 -15.89 6.52
CA LYS A 287 -33.40 -17.04 7.39
C LYS A 287 -32.08 -17.65 7.88
N HIS A 288 -31.15 -17.97 6.98
CA HIS A 288 -29.83 -18.49 7.36
C HIS A 288 -29.04 -17.53 8.26
N LEU A 289 -29.17 -16.22 8.04
CA LEU A 289 -28.57 -15.23 8.94
C LEU A 289 -29.18 -15.32 10.34
N ARG A 290 -30.50 -15.42 10.48
CA ARG A 290 -31.15 -15.57 11.78
C ARG A 290 -30.73 -16.84 12.49
N ASP A 291 -30.71 -17.97 11.77
CA ASP A 291 -30.26 -19.26 12.31
C ASP A 291 -28.83 -19.13 12.86
N PHE A 292 -27.91 -18.52 12.08
CA PHE A 292 -26.55 -18.25 12.51
C PHE A 292 -26.48 -17.33 13.76
N LEU A 293 -27.26 -16.25 13.80
CA LEU A 293 -27.27 -15.32 14.94
C LEU A 293 -27.80 -16.01 16.21
N GLN A 294 -28.79 -16.88 16.08
CA GLN A 294 -29.30 -17.69 17.18
C GLN A 294 -28.25 -18.69 17.69
N ASP A 295 -27.52 -19.35 16.80
CA ASP A 295 -26.40 -20.22 17.17
C ASP A 295 -25.28 -19.46 17.90
N CYS A 296 -25.15 -18.15 17.65
CA CYS A 296 -24.26 -17.25 18.38
C CYS A 296 -24.83 -16.76 19.73
N GLY A 297 -26.04 -17.17 20.10
CA GLY A 297 -26.70 -16.77 21.35
C GLY A 297 -27.50 -15.47 21.28
N LEU A 298 -27.78 -14.93 20.09
CA LEU A 298 -28.62 -13.74 19.91
C LEU A 298 -30.10 -14.12 19.72
N ASP A 299 -30.99 -13.20 20.08
CA ASP A 299 -32.43 -13.46 19.96
C ASP A 299 -32.88 -13.58 18.50
N SER A 300 -33.91 -14.40 18.26
CA SER A 300 -34.53 -14.63 16.95
C SER A 300 -35.01 -13.35 16.25
N THR A 301 -35.35 -12.31 17.04
CA THR A 301 -35.83 -11.02 16.56
C THR A 301 -34.70 -10.04 16.26
N THR A 302 -33.42 -10.44 16.39
CA THR A 302 -32.25 -9.59 16.09
C THR A 302 -32.34 -8.97 14.71
N VAL A 303 -32.80 -9.73 13.71
CA VAL A 303 -33.13 -9.23 12.37
C VAL A 303 -34.62 -9.40 12.12
N ALA A 304 -35.41 -8.37 12.41
CA ALA A 304 -36.86 -8.37 12.25
C ALA A 304 -37.28 -8.13 10.79
N THR A 305 -38.35 -8.82 10.36
CA THR A 305 -39.06 -8.47 9.12
C THR A 305 -40.05 -7.34 9.41
N VAL A 306 -39.92 -6.22 8.71
CA VAL A 306 -40.85 -5.09 8.76
C VAL A 306 -41.80 -5.22 7.58
N ARG A 307 -43.09 -5.47 7.87
CA ARG A 307 -44.11 -5.77 6.86
C ARG A 307 -44.15 -4.68 5.78
N GLY A 308 -43.94 -5.07 4.53
CA GLY A 308 -43.94 -4.18 3.36
C GLY A 308 -42.69 -3.30 3.21
N GLN A 309 -41.71 -3.35 4.12
CA GLN A 309 -40.53 -2.47 4.09
C GLN A 309 -39.19 -3.24 4.02
N GLY A 310 -39.16 -4.51 4.45
CA GLY A 310 -37.98 -5.37 4.36
C GLY A 310 -37.45 -5.82 5.71
N TYR A 311 -36.15 -5.69 5.95
CA TYR A 311 -35.46 -6.25 7.13
C TYR A 311 -34.73 -5.19 7.93
N ARG A 312 -34.75 -5.28 9.26
CA ARG A 312 -34.07 -4.32 10.14
C ARG A 312 -33.40 -5.03 11.30
N CYS A 313 -32.20 -4.60 11.66
CA CYS A 313 -31.55 -5.03 12.89
C CYS A 313 -32.19 -4.31 14.10
N THR A 314 -32.73 -5.04 15.07
CA THR A 314 -33.57 -4.49 16.15
C THR A 314 -33.09 -4.83 17.56
N HIS A 315 -31.95 -5.51 17.71
CA HIS A 315 -31.48 -5.93 19.03
C HIS A 315 -31.11 -4.72 19.92
N PRO A 316 -31.43 -4.76 21.23
CA PRO A 316 -31.20 -3.64 22.16
C PRO A 316 -29.72 -3.37 22.54
N CYS A 317 -28.77 -4.25 22.21
CA CYS A 317 -27.37 -4.09 22.60
C CYS A 317 -26.62 -3.12 21.69
N THR A 318 -25.51 -2.56 22.20
CA THR A 318 -24.62 -1.74 21.38
C THR A 318 -23.97 -2.61 20.31
N TYR A 319 -24.09 -2.19 19.05
CA TYR A 319 -23.43 -2.82 17.91
C TYR A 319 -22.18 -2.06 17.53
N TRP A 320 -21.11 -2.78 17.25
CA TRP A 320 -19.91 -2.23 16.66
C TRP A 320 -19.65 -2.88 15.31
N VAL A 321 -19.38 -2.07 14.29
CA VAL A 321 -18.86 -2.52 12.98
C VAL A 321 -17.44 -2.00 12.85
N CYS A 322 -16.46 -2.90 12.86
CA CYS A 322 -15.05 -2.56 12.92
C CYS A 322 -14.30 -2.98 11.66
N ASP A 323 -13.54 -2.04 11.10
CA ASP A 323 -12.72 -2.16 9.90
C ASP A 323 -11.27 -1.76 10.20
N ARG A 324 -10.32 -2.15 9.35
CA ARG A 324 -8.98 -1.53 9.38
C ARG A 324 -9.08 -0.05 9.04
N ASN A 325 -8.51 0.79 9.89
CA ASN A 325 -8.19 2.16 9.56
C ASN A 325 -6.94 2.15 8.67
N ASP A 326 -7.16 2.03 7.35
CA ASP A 326 -6.08 2.14 6.37
C ASP A 326 -5.95 3.60 5.89
N PRO A 327 -4.97 4.37 6.37
CA PRO A 327 -4.76 5.74 5.91
C PRO A 327 -4.39 5.81 4.41
N VAL A 328 -4.00 4.70 3.77
CA VAL A 328 -3.62 4.67 2.35
C VAL A 328 -4.85 4.74 1.43
N ARG A 329 -6.02 4.23 1.85
CA ARG A 329 -7.25 4.27 1.03
C ARG A 329 -7.73 5.70 0.70
N TRP A 330 -7.34 6.70 1.49
CA TRP A 330 -7.67 8.10 1.24
C TRP A 330 -6.79 8.76 0.16
N LEU A 331 -5.74 8.08 -0.29
CA LEU A 331 -4.83 8.56 -1.33
C LEU A 331 -5.11 7.90 -2.71
N GLU A 332 -6.08 6.98 -2.77
CA GLU A 332 -6.52 6.31 -4.00
C GLU A 332 -7.88 6.84 -4.51
N GLY A 333 -8.35 7.96 -3.95
CA GLY A 333 -9.56 8.67 -4.37
C GLY A 333 -9.27 9.93 -5.17
#